data_AF-A0A1G7ZG87-F1
#
_entry.id   AF-A0A1G7ZG87-F1
#
_cell.length_a   1.000
_cell.length_b   1.000
_cell.length_c   1.000
_cell.angle_alpha   90.00
_cell.angle_beta   90.00
_cell.angle_gamma   90.00
#
_symmetry.space_group_name_H-M   'P 1'
#
loop_
_entity.id
_entity.type
_entity.pdbx_description
1 polymer ?
#
loop_
_entity_poly.entity_id
_entity_poly.type
_entity_poly.pdbx_seq_one_letter_code
_entity_poly.pdbx_strand_id
1 'polypeptide(L)'
;MTYLFTGIDTHIDKGFGVTAVAYKKSADFLQTNNFEHFIITQQAEMPQNYLYRHSIELYLKSLIIIFHRKLNINYGNASFESEEPEILIKQKWENLFNCHNIQILYEYWLNHLFLPNIEELNKITPDYNWHNNIEFLEQLSIVSEYDRDSSYFRYPISKNSMLDEKKMSMQKIKKSESIIDKIKESKGTIMLLLDNKDNIVEGFKQEKNILVEIKKNLKEISTYLDNFHMLVRDKLCDGM
;
A
#
# COMPACT_ATOMS: atom_id res chain seq x y z
N MET A 1 10.20 -7.94 23.21
CA MET A 1 10.16 -9.41 23.01
C MET A 1 8.76 -9.98 23.22
N THR A 2 7.96 -9.43 24.14
CA THR A 2 6.62 -9.94 24.49
C THR A 2 5.65 -10.01 23.30
N TYR A 3 5.74 -9.08 22.34
CA TYR A 3 4.77 -8.97 21.25
C TYR A 3 4.79 -10.11 20.23
N LEU A 4 5.96 -10.65 19.92
CA LEU A 4 6.06 -11.82 19.03
C LEU A 4 5.52 -13.11 19.67
N PHE A 5 5.32 -13.12 20.99
CA PHE A 5 4.94 -14.30 21.76
C PHE A 5 3.59 -14.18 22.47
N THR A 6 2.82 -13.12 22.21
CA THR A 6 1.46 -12.96 22.72
C THR A 6 0.41 -13.03 21.60
N GLY A 7 -0.83 -13.31 21.98
CA GLY A 7 -1.96 -13.29 21.06
C GLY A 7 -2.12 -11.92 20.40
N ILE A 8 -2.46 -11.92 19.11
CA ILE A 8 -2.64 -10.71 18.29
C ILE A 8 -3.68 -9.76 18.90
N ASP A 9 -4.68 -10.32 19.58
CA ASP A 9 -5.72 -9.63 20.34
C ASP A 9 -5.19 -8.84 21.55
N THR A 10 -4.02 -9.21 22.08
CA THR A 10 -3.38 -8.53 23.23
C THR A 10 -2.47 -7.38 22.83
N HIS A 11 -2.24 -7.20 21.53
CA HIS A 11 -1.32 -6.16 21.05
C HIS A 11 -1.96 -4.79 21.19
N ILE A 12 -1.17 -3.80 21.63
CA ILE A 12 -1.63 -2.41 21.81
C ILE A 12 -2.25 -1.83 20.54
N ASP A 13 -1.83 -2.28 19.38
CA ASP A 13 -2.29 -1.86 18.07
C ASP A 13 -3.29 -2.84 17.45
N LYS A 14 -3.91 -3.71 18.26
CA LYS A 14 -4.88 -4.73 17.83
C LYS A 14 -4.35 -5.66 16.73
N GLY A 15 -3.02 -5.84 16.67
CA GLY A 15 -2.40 -6.76 15.73
C GLY A 15 -2.19 -6.23 14.33
N PHE A 16 -2.46 -4.94 14.07
CA PHE A 16 -2.26 -4.35 12.76
C PHE A 16 -0.80 -4.44 12.30
N GLY A 17 0.16 -4.14 13.18
CA GLY A 17 1.57 -4.13 12.86
C GLY A 17 2.11 -5.51 12.48
N VAL A 18 1.79 -6.54 13.27
CA VAL A 18 2.28 -7.91 13.01
C VAL A 18 1.69 -8.46 11.72
N THR A 19 0.43 -8.11 11.46
CA THR A 19 -0.24 -8.45 10.20
C THR A 19 0.39 -7.71 9.03
N ALA A 20 0.73 -6.42 9.18
CA ALA A 20 1.42 -5.63 8.17
C ALA A 20 2.76 -6.27 7.76
N VAL A 21 3.56 -6.71 8.75
CA VAL A 21 4.81 -7.43 8.54
C VAL A 21 4.61 -8.70 7.71
N ALA A 22 3.55 -9.47 8.00
CA ALA A 22 3.24 -10.69 7.24
C ALA A 22 2.89 -10.38 5.77
N TYR A 23 2.09 -9.34 5.52
CA TYR A 23 1.77 -8.88 4.16
C TYR A 23 3.01 -8.44 3.40
N LYS A 24 3.87 -7.62 4.01
CA LYS A 24 5.13 -7.16 3.42
C LYS A 24 6.06 -8.32 3.09
N LYS A 25 6.31 -9.22 4.05
CA LYS A 25 7.17 -10.40 3.83
C LYS A 25 6.63 -11.30 2.72
N SER A 26 5.31 -11.43 2.61
CA SER A 26 4.68 -12.18 1.52
C SER A 26 4.92 -11.49 0.17
N ALA A 27 4.82 -10.16 0.11
CA ALA A 27 5.13 -9.40 -1.10
C ALA A 27 6.62 -9.54 -1.51
N ASP A 28 7.53 -9.42 -0.54
CA ASP A 28 8.98 -9.60 -0.75
C ASP A 28 9.29 -11.01 -1.27
N PHE A 29 8.66 -12.04 -0.70
CA PHE A 29 8.82 -13.43 -1.13
C PHE A 29 8.34 -13.65 -2.57
N LEU A 30 7.17 -13.10 -2.93
CA LEU A 30 6.68 -13.18 -4.30
C LEU A 30 7.61 -12.44 -5.26
N GLN A 31 8.24 -11.33 -4.84
CA GLN A 31 9.14 -10.58 -5.71
C GLN A 31 10.42 -11.36 -6.04
N THR A 32 10.96 -12.12 -5.09
CA THR A 32 12.21 -12.89 -5.29
C THR A 32 11.99 -14.22 -6.00
N ASN A 33 10.82 -14.83 -5.84
CA ASN A 33 10.42 -16.00 -6.59
C ASN A 33 9.76 -15.54 -7.89
N ASN A 34 10.60 -15.36 -8.92
CA ASN A 34 10.16 -15.00 -10.26
C ASN A 34 8.94 -15.80 -10.67
N PHE A 35 8.01 -15.14 -11.36
CA PHE A 35 6.72 -15.64 -11.81
C PHE A 35 6.81 -16.79 -12.83
N GLU A 36 7.67 -17.79 -12.60
CA GLU A 36 8.03 -18.89 -13.50
C GLU A 36 6.82 -19.74 -13.92
N HIS A 37 5.74 -19.70 -13.14
CA HIS A 37 4.49 -20.41 -13.44
C HIS A 37 3.39 -19.53 -14.03
N PHE A 38 3.61 -18.23 -14.21
CA PHE A 38 2.59 -17.33 -14.74
C PHE A 38 2.66 -17.27 -16.26
N ILE A 39 1.51 -17.40 -16.92
CA ILE A 39 1.40 -17.16 -18.36
C ILE A 39 1.38 -15.65 -18.63
N ILE A 40 1.81 -15.25 -19.81
CA ILE A 40 1.99 -13.85 -20.23
C ILE A 40 0.76 -12.94 -20.07
N THR A 41 -0.44 -13.53 -20.03
CA THR A 41 -1.72 -12.84 -19.87
C THR A 41 -2.12 -12.62 -18.41
N GLN A 42 -1.44 -13.27 -17.46
CA GLN A 42 -1.72 -13.12 -16.03
C GLN A 42 -1.00 -11.88 -15.51
N GLN A 43 -1.75 -10.99 -14.85
CA GLN A 43 -1.24 -9.77 -14.22
C GLN A 43 -0.50 -10.11 -12.92
N ALA A 44 0.65 -10.76 -13.04
CA ALA A 44 1.36 -11.37 -11.92
C ALA A 44 1.85 -10.34 -10.88
N GLU A 45 2.09 -9.08 -11.28
CA GLU A 45 2.49 -8.01 -10.36
C GLU A 45 1.37 -7.55 -9.43
N MET A 46 0.10 -7.82 -9.77
CA MET A 46 -1.06 -7.29 -9.04
C MET A 46 -1.15 -7.80 -7.59
N PRO A 47 -1.05 -9.11 -7.32
CA PRO A 47 -0.96 -9.62 -5.95
C PRO A 47 0.17 -8.97 -5.16
N GLN A 48 1.36 -8.81 -5.73
CA GLN A 48 2.51 -8.20 -5.03
C GLN A 48 2.22 -6.75 -4.63
N ASN A 49 1.71 -5.96 -5.58
CA ASN A 49 1.37 -4.56 -5.34
C ASN A 49 0.25 -4.43 -4.30
N TYR A 50 -0.75 -5.32 -4.35
CA TYR A 50 -1.80 -5.37 -3.34
C TYR A 50 -1.24 -5.64 -1.94
N LEU A 51 -0.35 -6.63 -1.80
CA LEU A 51 0.23 -6.98 -0.51
C LEU A 51 1.07 -5.84 0.09
N TYR A 52 1.93 -5.19 -0.70
CA TYR A 52 2.67 -4.01 -0.22
C TYR A 52 1.70 -2.89 0.17
N ARG A 53 0.73 -2.56 -0.68
CA ARG A 53 -0.25 -1.52 -0.41
C ARG A 53 -1.04 -1.79 0.88
N HIS A 54 -1.41 -3.05 1.11
CA HIS A 54 -2.14 -3.42 2.31
C HIS A 54 -1.26 -3.36 3.55
N SER A 55 0.03 -3.76 3.46
CA SER A 55 0.97 -3.56 4.58
C SER A 55 1.09 -2.09 4.99
N ILE A 56 1.15 -1.16 4.03
CA ILE A 56 1.19 0.29 4.29
C ILE A 56 -0.04 0.74 5.11
N GLU A 57 -1.24 0.33 4.70
CA GLU A 57 -2.47 0.66 5.43
C GLU A 57 -2.44 0.15 6.87
N LEU A 58 -2.01 -1.10 7.07
CA LEU A 58 -1.98 -1.71 8.40
C LEU A 58 -0.91 -1.08 9.28
N TYR A 59 0.28 -0.74 8.75
CA TYR A 59 1.28 0.02 9.50
C TYR A 59 0.74 1.39 9.94
N LEU A 60 0.07 2.13 9.05
CA LEU A 60 -0.49 3.43 9.40
C LEU A 60 -1.59 3.30 10.47
N LYS A 61 -2.50 2.33 10.34
CA LYS A 61 -3.52 2.05 11.36
C LYS A 61 -2.88 1.69 12.71
N SER A 62 -1.84 0.87 12.69
CA SER A 62 -1.08 0.51 13.88
C SER A 62 -0.45 1.74 14.56
N LEU A 63 0.27 2.56 13.78
CA LEU A 63 0.91 3.79 14.28
C LEU A 63 -0.10 4.76 14.89
N ILE A 64 -1.25 4.95 14.23
CA ILE A 64 -2.34 5.78 14.76
C ILE A 64 -2.75 5.30 16.15
N ILE A 65 -3.06 4.01 16.31
CA ILE A 65 -3.50 3.46 17.59
C ILE A 65 -2.40 3.58 18.65
N ILE A 66 -1.15 3.23 18.32
CA ILE A 66 -0.02 3.32 19.25
C ILE A 66 0.13 4.75 19.77
N PHE A 67 0.10 5.74 18.88
CA PHE A 67 0.28 7.13 19.27
C PHE A 67 -0.85 7.63 20.17
N HIS A 68 -2.11 7.33 19.83
CA HIS A 68 -3.24 7.67 20.69
C HIS A 68 -3.09 7.07 22.08
N ARG A 69 -2.79 5.77 22.18
CA ARG A 69 -2.67 5.07 23.47
C ARG A 69 -1.45 5.51 24.28
N LYS A 70 -0.28 5.64 23.64
CA LYS A 70 0.97 5.96 24.34
C LYS A 70 1.11 7.42 24.74
N LEU A 71 0.41 8.32 24.03
CA LEU A 71 0.37 9.74 24.35
C LEU A 71 -0.91 10.14 25.09
N ASN A 72 -1.80 9.20 25.40
CA ASN A 72 -3.09 9.43 26.04
C ASN A 72 -3.98 10.45 25.30
N ILE A 73 -3.97 10.43 23.97
CA ILE A 73 -4.73 11.36 23.11
C ILE A 73 -6.07 10.73 22.77
N ASN A 74 -7.18 11.34 23.23
CA ASN A 74 -8.52 10.86 22.93
C ASN A 74 -8.88 10.93 21.44
N TYR A 75 -9.78 10.03 21.00
CA TYR A 75 -10.43 10.07 19.69
C TYR A 75 -11.61 11.04 19.73
N GLY A 76 -11.33 12.33 19.80
CA GLY A 76 -12.38 13.35 19.96
C GLY A 76 -13.07 13.20 21.32
N ASN A 77 -14.30 12.69 21.32
CA ASN A 77 -15.06 12.41 22.54
C ASN A 77 -14.83 11.00 23.09
N ALA A 78 -14.34 10.06 22.28
CA ALA A 78 -14.03 8.72 22.70
C ALA A 78 -12.64 8.65 23.36
N SER A 79 -12.49 7.79 24.37
CA SER A 79 -11.21 7.62 25.08
C SER A 79 -10.14 7.02 24.16
N PHE A 80 -8.87 7.36 24.39
CA PHE A 80 -7.72 6.70 23.73
C PHE A 80 -7.66 5.17 23.94
N GLU A 81 -8.31 4.67 24.98
CA GLU A 81 -8.48 3.23 25.25
C GLU A 81 -9.68 2.61 24.51
N SER A 82 -10.38 3.36 23.66
CA SER A 82 -11.53 2.84 22.92
C SER A 82 -11.17 1.58 22.12
N GLU A 83 -12.04 0.58 22.20
CA GLU A 83 -11.95 -0.61 21.37
C GLU A 83 -12.41 -0.37 19.92
N GLU A 84 -13.05 0.77 19.68
CA GLU A 84 -13.39 1.29 18.37
C GLU A 84 -12.56 2.56 18.11
N PRO A 85 -11.30 2.42 17.66
CA PRO A 85 -10.45 3.56 17.37
C PRO A 85 -11.04 4.36 16.20
N GLU A 86 -10.90 5.68 16.27
CA GLU A 86 -11.44 6.59 15.26
C GLU A 86 -10.34 7.46 14.65
N ILE A 87 -10.67 8.10 13.54
CA ILE A 87 -9.83 9.03 12.79
C ILE A 87 -10.66 10.24 12.40
N LEU A 88 -10.07 11.44 12.47
CA LEU A 88 -10.71 12.66 12.05
C LEU A 88 -10.61 12.84 10.53
N ILE A 89 -11.74 12.80 9.83
CA ILE A 89 -11.84 13.01 8.38
C ILE A 89 -12.77 14.19 8.14
N LYS A 90 -12.25 15.29 7.57
CA LYS A 90 -13.05 16.49 7.27
C LYS A 90 -13.94 16.95 8.44
N GLN A 91 -13.37 17.03 9.64
CA GLN A 91 -14.03 17.42 10.91
C GLN A 91 -15.02 16.40 11.49
N LYS A 92 -15.11 15.20 10.91
CA LYS A 92 -15.95 14.12 11.45
C LYS A 92 -15.07 12.98 11.92
N TRP A 93 -15.34 12.48 13.12
CA TRP A 93 -14.73 11.25 13.62
C TRP A 93 -15.40 10.05 12.96
N GLU A 94 -14.58 9.18 12.37
CA GLU A 94 -15.03 7.96 11.71
C GLU A 94 -14.22 6.77 12.20
N ASN A 95 -14.84 5.60 12.23
CA ASN A 95 -14.19 4.37 12.65
C ASN A 95 -12.97 4.07 11.77
N LEU A 96 -11.80 3.92 12.41
CA LEU A 96 -10.51 3.71 11.75
C LEU A 96 -10.50 2.46 10.87
N PHE A 97 -11.23 1.40 11.26
CA PHE A 97 -11.25 0.15 10.51
C PHE A 97 -11.86 0.32 9.11
N ASN A 98 -12.79 1.25 8.96
CA ASN A 98 -13.48 1.54 7.70
C ASN A 98 -12.68 2.47 6.77
N CYS A 99 -11.62 3.12 7.27
CA CYS A 99 -10.77 3.97 6.46
C CYS A 99 -9.69 3.13 5.77
N HIS A 100 -9.77 3.03 4.43
CA HIS A 100 -8.76 2.35 3.62
C HIS A 100 -7.85 3.31 2.86
N ASN A 101 -8.15 4.61 2.88
CA ASN A 101 -7.40 5.59 2.12
C ASN A 101 -6.06 5.91 2.82
N ILE A 102 -4.96 5.42 2.26
CA ILE A 102 -3.61 5.58 2.85
C ILE A 102 -3.18 7.03 2.97
N GLN A 103 -3.62 7.92 2.07
CA GLN A 103 -3.32 9.34 2.16
C GLN A 103 -3.96 9.94 3.41
N ILE A 104 -5.25 9.64 3.64
CA ILE A 104 -5.98 10.12 4.81
C ILE A 104 -5.36 9.58 6.10
N LEU A 105 -5.05 8.28 6.14
CA LEU A 105 -4.42 7.65 7.30
C LEU A 105 -3.07 8.30 7.61
N TYR A 106 -2.24 8.51 6.59
CA TYR A 106 -0.93 9.11 6.75
C TYR A 106 -0.99 10.59 7.13
N GLU A 107 -1.81 11.39 6.46
CA GLU A 107 -1.99 12.81 6.80
C GLU A 107 -2.51 12.96 8.23
N TYR A 108 -3.42 12.09 8.66
CA TYR A 108 -3.90 12.08 10.03
C TYR A 108 -2.78 11.75 11.01
N TRP A 109 -2.09 10.63 10.81
CA TRP A 109 -0.95 10.24 11.64
C TRP A 109 0.11 11.35 11.72
N LEU A 110 0.52 11.90 10.58
CA LEU A 110 1.58 12.88 10.50
C LEU A 110 1.18 14.20 11.17
N ASN A 111 0.05 14.77 10.76
CA ASN A 111 -0.30 16.15 11.09
C ASN A 111 -1.07 16.28 12.42
N HIS A 112 -1.71 15.21 12.90
CA HIS A 112 -2.49 15.24 14.14
C HIS A 112 -1.81 14.50 15.30
N LEU A 113 -0.94 13.52 15.01
CA LEU A 113 -0.31 12.70 16.05
C LEU A 113 1.20 12.89 16.10
N PHE A 114 1.91 12.79 14.98
CA PHE A 114 3.37 12.82 14.96
C PHE A 114 3.90 14.24 15.19
N LEU A 115 3.72 15.14 14.22
CA LEU A 115 4.31 16.49 14.25
C LEU A 115 3.90 17.30 15.49
N PRO A 116 2.61 17.34 15.92
CA PRO A 116 2.21 18.14 17.07
C PRO A 116 2.77 17.64 18.40
N ASN A 117 3.19 16.38 18.48
CA ASN A 117 3.62 15.74 19.73
C ASN A 117 5.11 15.39 19.74
N ILE A 118 5.93 15.91 18.80
CA ILE A 118 7.37 15.62 18.78
C ILE A 118 8.06 16.00 20.09
N GLU A 119 7.72 17.14 20.69
CA GLU A 119 8.32 17.54 21.96
C GLU A 119 8.03 16.55 23.08
N GLU A 120 6.82 16.01 23.13
CA GLU A 120 6.44 15.01 24.12
C GLU A 120 7.13 13.67 23.86
N LEU A 121 7.23 13.26 22.59
CA LEU A 121 7.99 12.07 22.20
C LEU A 121 9.46 12.19 22.62
N ASN A 122 10.10 13.35 22.41
CA ASN A 122 11.48 13.59 22.85
C ASN A 122 11.63 13.53 24.38
N LYS A 123 10.58 13.81 25.18
CA LYS A 123 10.61 13.63 26.64
C LYS A 123 10.51 12.17 27.04
N ILE A 124 9.65 11.40 26.36
CA ILE A 124 9.45 9.96 26.62
C ILE A 124 10.71 9.18 26.19
N THR A 125 11.35 9.60 25.11
CA THR A 125 12.50 8.89 24.50
C THR A 125 13.68 9.86 24.34
N PRO A 126 14.30 10.33 25.44
CA PRO A 126 15.32 11.37 25.40
C PRO A 126 16.61 10.96 24.67
N ASP A 127 16.79 9.66 24.43
CA ASP A 127 17.92 9.08 23.70
C ASP A 127 17.69 9.03 22.17
N TYR A 128 16.54 9.50 21.68
CA TYR A 128 16.20 9.47 20.26
C TYR A 128 15.65 10.81 19.76
N ASN A 129 16.06 11.22 18.56
CA ASN A 129 15.60 12.45 17.92
C ASN A 129 14.61 12.15 16.80
N TRP A 130 13.35 12.53 16.99
CA TRP A 130 12.26 12.28 16.06
C TRP A 130 12.26 13.19 14.80
N HIS A 131 13.07 14.26 14.75
CA HIS A 131 13.06 15.25 13.67
C HIS A 131 13.61 14.74 12.31
N ASN A 132 14.28 13.59 12.26
CA ASN A 132 14.94 13.11 11.04
C ASN A 132 14.13 12.11 10.20
N ASN A 133 12.83 11.92 10.48
CA ASN A 133 12.12 10.72 10.01
C ASN A 133 10.96 10.97 9.03
N ILE A 134 10.94 11.98 8.16
CA ILE A 134 9.80 12.13 7.21
C ILE A 134 10.31 12.29 5.78
N GLU A 135 10.49 11.17 5.07
CA GLU A 135 11.12 11.13 3.73
C GLU A 135 10.23 10.66 2.57
N PHE A 136 8.96 10.31 2.79
CA PHE A 136 8.16 9.59 1.76
C PHE A 136 6.81 10.22 1.36
N LEU A 137 6.59 11.50 1.67
CA LEU A 137 5.36 12.25 1.36
C LEU A 137 5.01 12.23 -0.14
N GLU A 138 6.00 12.45 -1.00
CA GLU A 138 5.78 12.51 -2.46
C GLU A 138 5.42 11.15 -3.04
N GLN A 139 6.10 10.09 -2.61
CA GLN A 139 5.87 8.72 -3.05
C GLN A 139 4.47 8.23 -2.64
N LEU A 140 4.00 8.61 -1.45
CA LEU A 140 2.67 8.24 -0.98
C LEU A 140 1.55 8.90 -1.80
N SER A 141 1.76 10.15 -2.24
CA SER A 141 0.81 10.84 -3.13
C SER A 141 0.66 10.06 -4.44
N ILE A 142 1.77 9.62 -5.03
CA ILE A 142 1.77 8.80 -6.26
C ILE A 142 0.96 7.52 -6.03
N VAL A 143 1.17 6.81 -4.92
CA VAL A 143 0.38 5.57 -4.65
C VAL A 143 -1.11 5.86 -4.51
N SER A 144 -1.44 6.98 -3.87
CA SER A 144 -2.84 7.37 -3.61
C SER A 144 -3.59 7.81 -4.85
N GLU A 145 -2.90 8.29 -5.89
CA GLU A 145 -3.48 8.54 -7.21
C GLU A 145 -3.94 7.26 -7.91
N TYR A 146 -3.20 6.15 -7.72
CA TYR A 146 -3.56 4.86 -8.29
C TYR A 146 -4.66 4.16 -7.48
N ASP A 147 -4.55 4.13 -6.14
CA ASP A 147 -5.36 3.23 -5.32
C ASP A 147 -5.91 3.85 -4.03
N ARG A 148 -6.66 4.94 -4.19
CA ARG A 148 -7.36 5.62 -3.09
C ARG A 148 -8.28 4.70 -2.28
N ASP A 149 -9.05 3.85 -2.96
CA ASP A 149 -10.13 3.04 -2.36
C ASP A 149 -9.71 1.58 -2.07
N SER A 150 -8.42 1.25 -2.18
CA SER A 150 -7.94 -0.13 -2.10
C SER A 150 -8.55 -1.06 -3.18
N SER A 151 -9.01 -0.54 -4.32
CA SER A 151 -9.69 -1.35 -5.35
C SER A 151 -8.81 -1.65 -6.55
N TYR A 152 -7.83 -0.80 -6.84
CA TYR A 152 -7.07 -0.82 -8.08
C TYR A 152 -6.26 -2.11 -8.24
N PHE A 153 -5.56 -2.54 -7.18
CA PHE A 153 -4.74 -3.76 -7.18
C PHE A 153 -5.53 -5.05 -6.88
N ARG A 154 -6.80 -4.95 -6.47
CA ARG A 154 -7.65 -6.11 -6.14
C ARG A 154 -8.50 -6.57 -7.31
N TYR A 155 -9.08 -5.63 -8.05
CA TYR A 155 -10.07 -5.93 -9.08
C TYR A 155 -9.52 -5.68 -10.48
N PRO A 156 -9.79 -6.55 -11.47
CA PRO A 156 -9.41 -6.30 -12.86
C PRO A 156 -10.01 -5.00 -13.42
N ILE A 157 -11.24 -4.69 -13.02
CA ILE A 157 -11.96 -3.47 -13.39
C ILE A 157 -12.32 -2.76 -12.08
N SER A 158 -11.83 -1.54 -11.91
CA SER A 158 -12.06 -0.69 -10.75
C SER A 158 -13.06 0.42 -11.09
N LYS A 159 -13.25 1.37 -10.17
CA LYS A 159 -14.05 2.58 -10.44
C LYS A 159 -13.37 3.53 -11.43
N ASN A 160 -12.07 3.37 -11.68
CA ASN A 160 -11.30 4.23 -12.58
C ASN A 160 -10.83 3.44 -13.81
N SER A 161 -11.71 3.36 -14.80
CA SER A 161 -11.46 2.62 -16.05
C SER A 161 -10.23 3.12 -16.82
N MET A 162 -9.90 4.42 -16.73
CA MET A 162 -8.71 4.97 -17.39
C MET A 162 -7.41 4.46 -16.78
N LEU A 163 -7.38 4.22 -15.47
CA LEU A 163 -6.22 3.61 -14.83
C LEU A 163 -6.18 2.10 -15.07
N ASP A 164 -7.33 1.43 -15.20
CA ASP A 164 -7.38 -0.01 -15.40
C ASP A 164 -6.65 -0.47 -16.67
N GLU A 165 -6.61 0.35 -17.73
CA GLU A 165 -5.82 0.05 -18.92
C GLU A 165 -4.31 -0.04 -18.62
N LYS A 166 -3.80 0.76 -17.67
CA LYS A 166 -2.38 0.84 -17.32
C LYS A 166 -1.86 -0.41 -16.60
N LYS A 167 -2.73 -1.20 -15.99
CA LYS A 167 -2.37 -2.48 -15.32
C LYS A 167 -2.52 -3.71 -16.22
N MET A 168 -3.04 -3.55 -17.44
CA MET A 168 -3.15 -4.67 -18.38
C MET A 168 -1.81 -4.93 -19.07
N SER A 169 -1.25 -6.13 -18.86
CA SER A 169 -0.04 -6.57 -19.56
C SER A 169 -0.26 -6.78 -21.06
N MET A 170 -1.50 -7.10 -21.46
CA MET A 170 -1.92 -7.21 -22.85
C MET A 170 -2.83 -6.01 -23.18
N GLN A 171 -2.31 -5.07 -23.96
CA GLN A 171 -3.04 -3.86 -24.36
C GLN A 171 -3.53 -3.99 -25.79
N LYS A 172 -4.78 -3.57 -26.02
CA LYS A 172 -5.40 -3.61 -27.34
C LYS A 172 -4.72 -2.61 -28.28
N ILE A 173 -4.35 -3.07 -29.47
CA ILE A 173 -3.84 -2.20 -30.54
C ILE A 173 -5.01 -1.34 -31.04
N LYS A 174 -4.81 -0.02 -31.10
CA LYS A 174 -5.85 0.92 -31.50
C LYS A 174 -6.24 0.68 -32.96
N LYS A 175 -7.52 0.86 -33.30
CA LYS A 175 -8.01 0.71 -34.69
C LYS A 175 -7.32 1.65 -35.68
N SER A 176 -6.84 2.80 -35.21
CA SER A 176 -6.08 3.76 -36.02
C SER A 176 -4.65 3.31 -36.32
N GLU A 177 -4.16 2.25 -35.68
CA GLU A 177 -2.80 1.74 -35.83
C GLU A 177 -2.80 0.48 -36.72
N SER A 178 -1.78 0.37 -37.56
CA SER A 178 -1.54 -0.83 -38.36
C SER A 178 -1.00 -1.94 -37.47
N ILE A 179 -1.76 -3.03 -37.33
CA ILE A 179 -1.35 -4.22 -36.57
C ILE A 179 -0.07 -4.82 -37.17
N ILE A 180 0.07 -4.82 -38.50
CA ILE A 180 1.25 -5.35 -39.19
C ILE A 180 2.50 -4.54 -38.82
N ASP A 181 2.39 -3.23 -38.74
CA ASP A 181 3.54 -2.39 -38.37
C ASP A 181 3.90 -2.58 -36.90
N LYS A 182 2.90 -2.74 -36.01
CA LYS A 182 3.16 -3.14 -34.62
C LYS A 182 3.83 -4.50 -34.49
N ILE A 183 3.51 -5.46 -35.36
CA ILE A 183 4.22 -6.75 -35.41
C ILE A 183 5.70 -6.56 -35.76
N LYS A 184 6.00 -5.72 -36.76
CA LYS A 184 7.38 -5.45 -37.17
C LYS A 184 8.17 -4.66 -36.12
N GLU A 185 7.52 -3.74 -35.43
CA GLU A 185 8.12 -2.89 -34.37
C GLU A 185 8.32 -3.63 -33.04
N SER A 186 7.50 -4.65 -32.76
CA SER A 186 7.44 -5.27 -31.44
C SER A 186 8.65 -6.17 -31.15
N LYS A 187 9.26 -5.95 -29.98
CA LYS A 187 10.21 -6.88 -29.34
C LYS A 187 9.54 -7.82 -28.32
N GLY A 188 8.20 -7.86 -28.31
CA GLY A 188 7.38 -8.62 -27.37
C GLY A 188 6.29 -9.43 -28.05
N THR A 189 5.50 -10.15 -27.26
CA THR A 189 4.43 -11.01 -27.77
C THR A 189 3.25 -10.18 -28.30
N ILE A 190 2.69 -10.60 -29.42
CA ILE A 190 1.43 -10.09 -29.95
C ILE A 190 0.44 -11.24 -30.06
N MET A 191 -0.78 -11.03 -29.59
CA MET A 191 -1.90 -11.95 -29.77
C MET A 191 -2.86 -11.36 -30.79
N LEU A 192 -3.28 -12.18 -31.75
CA LEU A 192 -4.24 -11.80 -32.79
C LEU A 192 -5.53 -12.58 -32.58
N LEU A 193 -6.65 -11.88 -32.67
CA LEU A 193 -7.97 -12.49 -32.78
C LEU A 193 -8.34 -12.53 -34.25
N LEU A 194 -8.59 -13.73 -34.76
CA LEU A 194 -9.02 -13.97 -36.13
C LEU A 194 -10.52 -14.28 -36.16
N ASP A 195 -11.21 -13.87 -37.24
CA ASP A 195 -12.55 -14.36 -37.53
C ASP A 195 -12.48 -15.75 -38.21
N ASN A 196 -13.66 -16.31 -38.53
CA ASN A 196 -13.77 -17.62 -39.19
C ASN A 196 -13.23 -17.65 -40.63
N LYS A 197 -12.76 -16.52 -41.16
CA LYS A 197 -12.18 -16.37 -42.50
C LYS A 197 -10.70 -15.97 -42.43
N ASP A 198 -10.06 -16.15 -41.27
CA ASP A 198 -8.67 -15.78 -40.99
C ASP A 198 -8.38 -14.27 -41.12
N ASN A 199 -9.39 -13.40 -41.09
CA ASN A 199 -9.16 -11.96 -41.02
C ASN A 199 -8.81 -11.53 -39.60
N ILE A 200 -7.83 -10.65 -39.46
CA ILE A 200 -7.48 -10.06 -38.16
C ILE A 200 -8.60 -9.10 -37.73
N VAL A 201 -9.27 -9.43 -36.63
CA VAL A 201 -10.35 -8.61 -36.03
C VAL A 201 -9.78 -7.72 -34.94
N GLU A 202 -8.90 -8.26 -34.09
CA GLU A 202 -8.24 -7.52 -33.01
C GLU A 202 -6.79 -7.97 -32.85
N GLY A 203 -5.97 -7.06 -32.32
CA GLY A 203 -4.60 -7.35 -31.93
C GLY A 203 -4.33 -6.83 -30.52
N PHE A 204 -3.57 -7.58 -29.75
CA PHE A 204 -3.12 -7.21 -28.42
C PHE A 204 -1.60 -7.30 -28.37
N LYS A 205 -0.97 -6.24 -27.88
CA LYS A 205 0.48 -6.18 -27.70
C LYS A 205 0.80 -6.36 -26.22
N GLN A 206 1.82 -7.16 -25.93
CA GLN A 206 2.40 -7.24 -24.61
C GLN A 206 3.15 -5.95 -24.27
N GLU A 207 2.81 -5.34 -23.14
CA GLU A 207 3.60 -4.30 -22.51
C GLU A 207 4.46 -4.91 -21.40
N LYS A 208 5.78 -4.83 -21.56
CA LYS A 208 6.75 -5.35 -20.59
C LYS A 208 7.14 -4.17 -19.71
N ASN A 209 7.00 -4.30 -18.39
CA ASN A 209 7.22 -3.24 -17.38
C ASN A 209 6.00 -2.35 -17.08
N ILE A 210 4.80 -2.94 -17.02
CA ILE A 210 3.68 -2.25 -16.40
C ILE A 210 3.94 -2.04 -14.91
N LEU A 211 3.51 -0.89 -14.38
CA LEU A 211 3.49 -0.62 -12.94
C LEU A 211 4.85 -0.70 -12.21
N VAL A 212 5.99 -0.60 -12.91
CA VAL A 212 7.32 -0.72 -12.26
C VAL A 212 7.56 0.38 -11.24
N GLU A 213 7.25 1.63 -11.58
CA GLU A 213 7.43 2.78 -10.68
C GLU A 213 6.53 2.67 -9.45
N ILE A 214 5.25 2.35 -9.64
CA ILE A 214 4.32 2.22 -8.53
C ILE A 214 4.69 1.05 -7.60
N LYS A 215 5.17 -0.08 -8.16
CA LYS A 215 5.69 -1.20 -7.38
C LYS A 215 6.90 -0.80 -6.55
N LYS A 216 7.83 -0.03 -7.15
CA LYS A 216 9.00 0.50 -6.44
C LYS A 216 8.57 1.39 -5.27
N ASN A 217 7.68 2.36 -5.51
CA ASN A 217 7.18 3.27 -4.48
C ASN A 217 6.47 2.50 -3.35
N LEU A 218 5.60 1.53 -3.70
CA LEU A 218 4.93 0.67 -2.72
C LEU A 218 5.91 -0.07 -1.82
N LYS A 219 6.98 -0.63 -2.40
CA LYS A 219 8.02 -1.33 -1.64
C LYS A 219 8.81 -0.39 -0.74
N GLU A 220 9.22 0.76 -1.24
CA GLU A 220 10.00 1.75 -0.48
C GLU A 220 9.20 2.27 0.72
N ILE A 221 7.94 2.65 0.50
CA ILE A 221 7.05 3.12 1.58
C ILE A 221 6.79 2.01 2.60
N SER A 222 6.49 0.79 2.13
CA SER A 222 6.28 -0.36 3.01
C SER A 222 7.52 -0.68 3.85
N THR A 223 8.71 -0.58 3.25
CA THR A 223 9.99 -0.79 3.94
C THR A 223 10.28 0.30 4.98
N TYR A 224 10.04 1.55 4.61
CA TYR A 224 10.15 2.65 5.55
C TYR A 224 9.21 2.45 6.74
N LEU A 225 7.93 2.15 6.50
CA LEU A 225 6.93 2.01 7.56
C LEU A 225 7.18 0.80 8.45
N ASP A 226 7.72 -0.30 7.91
CA ASP A 226 8.18 -1.46 8.69
C ASP A 226 9.26 -1.05 9.69
N ASN A 227 10.31 -0.35 9.21
CA ASN A 227 11.40 0.12 10.05
C ASN A 227 10.93 1.14 11.09
N PHE A 228 10.06 2.07 10.68
CA PHE A 228 9.54 3.11 11.56
C PHE A 228 8.58 2.52 12.61
N HIS A 229 7.73 1.56 12.23
CA HIS A 229 6.87 0.84 13.16
C HIS A 229 7.68 0.07 14.21
N MET A 230 8.73 -0.63 13.78
CA MET A 230 9.67 -1.30 14.68
C MET A 230 10.30 -0.32 15.67
N LEU A 231 10.77 0.84 15.20
CA LEU A 231 11.33 1.89 16.05
C LEU A 231 10.31 2.39 17.06
N VAL A 232 9.08 2.70 16.63
CA VAL A 232 7.99 3.16 17.51
C VAL A 232 7.68 2.12 18.57
N ARG A 233 7.66 0.84 18.20
CA ARG A 233 7.46 -0.26 19.15
C ARG A 233 8.59 -0.36 20.18
N ASP A 234 9.84 -0.30 19.72
CA ASP A 234 11.01 -0.34 20.60
C ASP A 234 11.00 0.83 21.60
N LYS A 235 10.75 2.04 21.10
CA LYS A 235 10.84 3.27 21.88
C LYS A 235 9.63 3.59 22.74
N LEU A 236 8.42 3.27 22.30
CA LEU A 236 7.18 3.62 23.02
C LEU A 236 6.47 2.42 23.64
N CYS A 237 6.70 1.20 23.14
CA CYS A 237 5.93 0.01 23.53
C CYS A 237 6.74 -1.06 24.28
N ASP A 238 7.93 -0.69 24.77
CA ASP A 238 8.82 -1.56 25.54
C ASP A 238 9.17 -2.87 24.80
N GLY A 239 9.33 -2.77 23.48
CA GLY A 239 10.09 -3.73 22.69
C GLY A 239 9.41 -4.22 21.42
N MET A 240 10.13 -5.11 20.73
CA MET A 240 9.67 -5.85 19.55
C MET A 240 8.68 -6.96 19.88
#